data_AF-A0A182R8M9-F1
#
_entry.id   AF-A0A182R8M9-F1
#
_cell.length_a   1.000
_cell.length_b   1.000
_cell.length_c   1.000
_cell.angle_alpha   90.00
_cell.angle_beta   90.00
_cell.angle_gamma   90.00
#
_symmetry.space_group_name_H-M   'P 1'
#
loop_
_entity.id
_entity.type
_entity.pdbx_description
1 polymer ?
#
loop_
_entity_poly.entity_id
_entity_poly.type
_entity_poly.pdbx_seq_one_letter_code
_entity_poly.pdbx_strand_id
1 'polypeptide(L)' 'MRFLSCLSLVVLALVLSVNADPPCSCSRIYRPVCGTDLKTYANQCVLDCRMISNYGLKIDLKLLRDGHCNDLDQVEE' A
#
# COMPACT_ATOMS: atom_id res chain seq x y z
N MET A 1 4.58 31.47 31.24
CA MET A 1 5.06 30.11 30.87
C MET A 1 4.03 29.02 31.22
N ARG A 2 2.75 29.18 30.85
CA ARG A 2 1.70 28.15 31.05
C ARG A 2 1.00 27.75 29.74
N PHE A 3 1.07 28.60 28.71
CA PHE A 3 0.50 28.37 27.39
C PHE A 3 1.29 27.37 26.53
N LEU A 4 2.62 27.28 26.69
CA LEU A 4 3.45 26.28 25.99
C LEU A 4 3.15 24.84 26.43
N SER A 5 2.72 24.64 27.68
CA SER A 5 2.38 23.32 28.23
C SER A 5 1.11 22.75 27.59
N CYS A 6 0.11 23.59 27.32
CA CYS A 6 -1.09 23.14 26.62
C CYS A 6 -0.84 22.90 25.14
N LEU A 7 -0.03 23.75 24.48
CA LEU A 7 0.30 23.57 23.07
C LEU A 7 1.04 22.25 22.82
N SER A 8 2.00 21.90 23.69
CA SER A 8 2.74 20.64 23.58
C SER A 8 1.88 19.41 23.84
N LEU A 9 0.92 19.46 24.78
CA LEU A 9 -0.03 18.37 25.05
C LEU A 9 -1.03 18.17 23.90
N VAL A 10 -1.52 19.26 23.30
CA VAL A 10 -2.41 19.19 22.14
C VAL A 10 -1.67 18.64 20.93
N VAL A 11 -0.44 19.12 20.67
CA VAL A 11 0.41 18.57 19.61
C VAL A 11 0.66 17.09 19.84
N LEU A 12 1.04 16.67 21.04
CA LEU A 12 1.27 15.26 21.39
C LEU A 12 0.03 14.38 21.14
N ALA A 13 -1.16 14.84 21.52
CA ALA A 13 -2.41 14.12 21.27
C ALA A 13 -2.73 13.98 19.76
N LEU A 14 -2.42 15.01 18.97
CA LEU A 14 -2.62 14.99 17.52
C LEU A 14 -1.64 14.04 16.81
N VAL A 15 -0.36 13.99 17.22
CA VAL A 15 0.61 13.06 16.60
C VAL A 15 0.32 11.59 16.93
N LEU A 16 -0.27 11.30 18.10
CA LEU A 16 -0.61 9.92 18.51
C LEU A 16 -1.80 9.33 17.74
N SER A 17 -2.58 10.15 17.02
CA SER A 17 -3.76 9.71 16.27
C SER A 17 -3.49 9.44 14.79
N VAL A 18 -2.28 9.72 14.31
CA VAL A 18 -1.86 9.55 12.91
C VAL A 18 -0.84 8.42 12.87
N ASN A 19 -1.30 7.24 12.45
CA ASN A 19 -0.57 6.20 11.70
C ASN A 19 -1.36 4.89 11.79
N ALA A 20 -2.57 4.90 11.23
CA ALA A 20 -3.27 3.66 10.90
C ALA A 20 -3.13 3.46 9.39
N ASP A 21 -2.10 2.72 8.97
CA ASP A 21 -2.18 2.08 7.66
C ASP A 21 -3.46 1.22 7.69
N PRO A 22 -4.38 1.38 6.72
CA PRO A 22 -5.64 0.66 6.76
C PRO A 22 -5.39 -0.85 6.85
N PRO A 23 -6.12 -1.59 7.73
CA PRO A 23 -5.90 -3.01 7.88
C PRO A 23 -6.25 -3.75 6.59
N CYS A 24 -5.23 -4.33 5.98
CA CYS A 24 -5.34 -5.06 4.73
C CYS A 24 -5.74 -6.52 4.96
N SER A 25 -7.05 -6.77 4.96
CA SER A 25 -7.63 -8.10 5.12
C SER A 25 -7.90 -8.74 3.76
N CYS A 26 -6.96 -9.55 3.27
CA CYS A 26 -7.11 -10.28 2.00
C CYS A 26 -7.28 -11.78 2.21
N SER A 27 -8.05 -12.41 1.32
CA SER A 27 -8.09 -13.88 1.22
C SER A 27 -6.72 -14.44 0.82
N ARG A 28 -6.45 -15.70 1.21
CA ARG A 28 -5.22 -16.43 0.86
C ARG A 28 -5.29 -17.15 -0.50
N ILE A 29 -6.29 -16.82 -1.33
CA ILE A 29 -6.39 -17.34 -2.70
C ILE A 29 -5.19 -16.84 -3.50
N TYR A 30 -4.47 -17.77 -4.13
CA TYR A 30 -3.35 -17.44 -5.00
C TYR A 30 -3.83 -17.27 -6.44
N ARG A 31 -3.83 -16.02 -6.93
CA ARG A 31 -4.20 -15.60 -8.29
C ARG A 31 -3.30 -14.42 -8.67
N PRO A 32 -2.06 -14.69 -9.08
CA PRO A 32 -1.00 -13.69 -9.13
C PRO A 32 -1.30 -12.58 -10.14
N VAL A 33 -0.83 -11.37 -9.81
CA VAL A 33 -0.90 -10.19 -10.68
C VAL A 33 0.45 -9.46 -10.67
N CYS A 34 0.77 -8.76 -11.75
CA CYS A 34 1.99 -7.98 -11.88
C CYS A 34 1.70 -6.50 -11.66
N GLY A 35 2.46 -5.84 -10.77
CA GLY A 35 2.38 -4.40 -10.56
C GLY A 35 3.27 -3.61 -11.52
N THR A 36 3.02 -2.30 -11.67
CA THR A 36 3.88 -1.37 -12.43
C THR A 36 5.28 -1.22 -11.85
N ASP A 37 5.51 -1.69 -10.62
CA ASP A 37 6.83 -1.81 -9.99
C ASP A 37 7.56 -3.12 -10.33
N LEU A 38 7.03 -3.88 -11.30
CA LEU A 38 7.57 -5.17 -11.78
C LEU A 38 7.65 -6.24 -10.67
N LYS A 39 6.79 -6.15 -9.65
CA LYS A 39 6.64 -7.18 -8.62
C LYS A 39 5.35 -7.97 -8.80
N THR A 40 5.45 -9.27 -8.58
CA THR A 40 4.28 -10.15 -8.51
C THR A 40 3.62 -10.04 -7.14
N TYR A 41 2.33 -9.78 -7.13
CA TYR A 41 1.47 -9.80 -5.94
C TYR A 41 0.62 -11.08 -5.94
N ALA A 42 0.40 -11.67 -4.77
CA ALA A 42 -0.25 -12.98 -4.64
C ALA A 42 -1.70 -13.00 -5.18
N ASN A 43 -2.38 -11.86 -5.11
CA ASN A 43 -3.69 -11.62 -5.72
C ASN A 43 -3.96 -10.12 -5.84
N GLN A 44 -5.03 -9.78 -6.57
CA GLN A 44 -5.49 -8.40 -6.76
C GLN A 44 -5.70 -7.65 -5.43
N CYS A 45 -6.31 -8.28 -4.42
CA CYS A 45 -6.52 -7.64 -3.12
C CYS A 45 -5.19 -7.23 -2.47
N VAL A 46 -4.16 -8.08 -2.53
CA VAL A 46 -2.83 -7.78 -1.99
C VAL A 46 -2.18 -6.63 -2.76
N LEU A 47 -2.35 -6.55 -4.08
CA LEU A 47 -1.92 -5.41 -4.88
C LEU A 47 -2.65 -4.13 -4.46
N ASP A 48 -3.98 -4.15 -4.37
CA ASP A 48 -4.81 -2.99 -3.97
C ASP A 48 -4.38 -2.43 -2.62
N CYS A 49 -4.11 -3.33 -1.68
CA CYS A 49 -3.56 -3.01 -0.39
C CYS A 49 -2.18 -2.34 -0.45
N ARG A 50 -1.33 -2.76 -1.38
CA ARG A 50 -0.05 -2.12 -1.59
C ARG A 50 -0.21 -0.75 -2.24
N MET A 51 -1.17 -0.57 -3.16
CA MET A 51 -1.41 0.70 -3.85
C MET A 51 -1.71 1.84 -2.87
N ILE A 52 -2.49 1.58 -1.82
CA ILE A 52 -2.86 2.59 -0.81
C ILE A 52 -1.81 2.79 0.30
N SER A 53 -0.73 2.02 0.30
CA SER A 53 0.36 2.20 1.27
C SER A 53 1.21 3.43 0.95
N ASN A 54 1.94 3.95 1.93
CA ASN A 54 2.94 5.01 1.72
C ASN A 54 3.90 4.71 0.56
N TYR A 55 4.25 3.44 0.35
CA TYR A 55 5.08 3.02 -0.78
C TYR A 55 4.32 3.10 -2.11
N GLY A 56 3.12 2.54 -2.18
CA GLY A 56 2.32 2.49 -3.40
C GLY A 56 1.96 3.89 -3.92
N LEU A 57 1.55 4.78 -3.01
CA LEU A 57 1.24 6.17 -3.32
C LEU A 57 2.48 6.94 -3.81
N LYS A 58 3.66 6.66 -3.27
CA LYS A 58 4.92 7.32 -3.66
C LYS A 58 5.33 7.02 -5.10
N ILE A 59 4.98 5.84 -5.63
CA ILE A 59 5.39 5.40 -6.96
C ILE A 59 4.24 5.32 -7.97
N ASP A 60 3.03 5.75 -7.59
CA ASP A 60 1.81 5.56 -8.39
C ASP A 60 1.65 4.09 -8.83
N LEU A 61 1.74 3.17 -7.85
CA LEU A 61 1.63 1.73 -8.10
C LEU A 61 0.27 1.40 -8.69
N LYS A 62 0.27 0.70 -9.82
CA LYS A 62 -0.94 0.22 -10.52
C LYS A 62 -0.76 -1.25 -10.88
N LEU A 63 -1.86 -1.87 -11.28
CA LEU A 63 -1.83 -3.13 -12.02
C LEU A 63 -1.13 -2.91 -13.36
N LEU A 64 -0.14 -3.73 -13.67
CA LEU A 64 0.48 -3.81 -15.00
C LEU A 64 -0.24 -4.84 -15.86
N ARG A 65 -0.41 -6.08 -15.36
CA ARG A 65 -1.14 -7.17 -16.01
C ARG A 65 -1.53 -8.27 -15.02
N ASP A 66 -2.41 -9.18 -15.44
CA ASP A 66 -2.64 -10.44 -14.74
C ASP A 66 -1.43 -11.39 -14.88
N GLY A 67 -1.26 -12.32 -13.94
CA GLY A 67 -0.13 -13.27 -13.92
C GLY A 67 1.14 -12.72 -13.25
N HIS A 68 2.25 -13.47 -13.32
CA HIS A 68 3.51 -13.04 -12.72
C HIS A 68 4.26 -12.07 -13.63
N CYS A 69 5.11 -11.23 -13.04
CA CYS A 69 5.96 -10.31 -13.83
C CYS A 69 7.07 -11.02 -14.62
N ASN A 70 7.54 -12.18 -14.13
CA ASN A 70 8.64 -12.92 -14.73
C ASN A 70 8.18 -13.94 -15.78
N ASP A 71 6.87 -14.05 -16.00
CA ASP A 71 6.34 -14.89 -17.07
C ASP A 71 6.60 -14.14 -18.37
N LEU A 72 7.69 -14.52 -19.04
CA LEU A 72 8.12 -13.96 -20.31
C LEU A 72 7.17 -14.30 -21.48
N ASP A 73 6.12 -15.08 -21.20
CA ASP A 73 5.24 -15.68 -22.21
C ASP A 73 3.85 -15.02 -22.33
N GLN A 74 3.62 -13.87 -21.68
CA GLN A 74 2.33 -13.17 -21.76
C GLN A 74 2.49 -11.66 -22.00
N VAL A 75 3.26 -11.31 -23.03
CA VAL A 75 2.97 -10.12 -23.83
C VAL A 75 1.96 -10.58 -24.89
N GLU A 76 0.70 -10.77 -24.51
CA GLU A 76 -0.36 -10.77 -25.50
C GLU A 76 -0.68 -9.31 -25.84
N GLU A 77 -0.61 -9.06 -27.13
CA GLU A 77 -0.74 -7.81 -27.89
C GLU A 77 -2.05 -7.05 -27.62
#